data_AF-A0A174ZRK6-F1
#
_entry.id   AF-A0A174ZRK6-F1
#
_cell.length_a   1.000
_cell.length_b   1.000
_cell.length_c   1.000
_cell.angle_alpha   90.00
_cell.angle_beta   90.00
_cell.angle_gamma   90.00
#
_symmetry.space_group_name_H-M   'P 1'
#
loop_
_entity.id
_entity.type
_entity.pdbx_description
1 polymer ?
#
loop_
_entity_poly.entity_id
_entity_poly.type
_entity_poly.pdbx_seq_one_letter_code
_entity_poly.pdbx_strand_id
1 'polypeptide(L)'
;MARIMTRRKAIPKAIELLQCLPQTEEVVEVIQALKKYSSTPLDRWDAASVYEALDEWTESHNGIPPRIKECDSHKELPSHMVFEKLFGKTAREFLNDYYGEMEYVRIGRHGTRCVDDQYDFLEIFKNEFERIQPATSKIYDACRNPETPSWGTIARRCKVSSWSELVTLSGVEANCIRRRYDTYNIRNKLSVSQKTNLETDLTAHEQQEEKERFEALLIKTHDLTLQAENQKKAEKAVSKHTLRIGRK
;
A
#
# COMPACT_ATOMS: atom_id res chain seq x y z
N MET A 1 40.66 3.34 17.86
CA MET A 1 41.15 2.29 16.94
C MET A 1 41.56 2.96 15.64
N ALA A 2 42.78 2.72 15.14
CA ALA A 2 43.20 3.26 13.86
C ALA A 2 42.33 2.66 12.74
N ARG A 3 41.73 3.50 11.88
CA ARG A 3 41.02 3.01 10.68
C ARG A 3 42.05 2.34 9.77
N ILE A 4 42.04 1.02 9.73
CA ILE A 4 42.85 0.25 8.77
C ILE A 4 42.26 0.52 7.39
N MET A 5 43.05 1.13 6.50
CA MET A 5 42.61 1.41 5.14
C MET A 5 42.57 0.08 4.37
N THR A 6 41.40 -0.38 3.94
CA THR A 6 41.30 -1.67 3.24
C THR A 6 41.67 -1.54 1.78
N ARG A 7 41.91 -2.70 1.14
CA ARG A 7 42.14 -2.82 -0.31
C ARG A 7 41.07 -2.09 -1.15
N ARG A 8 39.80 -2.11 -0.73
CA ARG A 8 38.69 -1.49 -1.48
C ARG A 8 38.75 0.03 -1.51
N LYS A 9 39.26 0.66 -0.45
CA LYS A 9 39.45 2.12 -0.40
C LYS A 9 40.83 2.54 -0.89
N ALA A 10 41.85 1.73 -0.61
CA ALA A 10 43.22 2.00 -0.99
C ALA A 10 43.42 1.98 -2.51
N ILE A 11 42.81 1.03 -3.23
CA ILE A 11 43.00 0.92 -4.69
C ILE A 11 42.40 2.11 -5.45
N PRO A 12 41.11 2.49 -5.26
CA PRO A 12 40.55 3.67 -5.92
C PRO A 12 41.29 4.95 -5.56
N LYS A 13 41.70 5.11 -4.29
CA LYS A 13 42.48 6.28 -3.87
C LYS A 13 43.86 6.31 -4.52
N ALA A 14 44.53 5.17 -4.66
CA ALA A 14 45.80 5.07 -5.37
C ALA A 14 45.62 5.40 -6.88
N ILE A 15 44.55 4.93 -7.52
CA ILE A 15 44.23 5.26 -8.91
C ILE A 15 43.99 6.76 -9.08
N GLU A 16 43.21 7.38 -8.19
CA GLU A 16 42.93 8.83 -8.20
C GLU A 16 44.23 9.64 -8.11
N LEU A 17 45.14 9.28 -7.18
CA LEU A 17 46.43 9.96 -7.02
C LEU A 17 47.33 9.78 -8.25
N LEU A 18 47.36 8.58 -8.85
CA LEU A 18 48.15 8.30 -10.05
C LEU A 18 47.60 9.01 -11.30
N GLN A 19 46.30 9.28 -11.37
CA GLN A 19 45.69 10.06 -12.46
C GLN A 19 46.10 11.55 -12.43
N CYS A 20 46.51 12.07 -11.27
CA CYS A 20 47.04 13.43 -11.15
C CYS A 20 48.51 13.57 -11.60
N LEU A 21 49.20 12.46 -11.85
CA LEU A 21 50.59 12.46 -12.33
C LEU A 21 50.64 12.55 -13.88
N PRO A 22 51.77 12.99 -14.45
CA PRO A 22 52.01 12.88 -15.89
C PRO A 22 51.80 11.44 -16.36
N GLN A 23 51.00 11.27 -17.42
CA GLN A 23 50.62 9.94 -17.94
C GLN A 23 51.76 9.31 -18.74
N THR A 24 52.82 8.94 -18.02
CA THR A 24 53.91 8.11 -18.56
C THR A 24 53.41 6.68 -18.77
N GLU A 25 54.11 5.93 -19.63
CA GLU A 25 53.80 4.52 -19.91
C GLU A 25 53.70 3.69 -18.61
N GLU A 26 54.64 3.90 -17.69
CA GLU A 26 54.67 3.23 -16.38
C GLU A 26 53.45 3.58 -15.50
N VAL A 27 52.99 4.84 -15.49
CA VAL A 27 51.79 5.24 -14.73
C VAL A 27 50.54 4.58 -15.31
N VAL A 28 50.43 4.50 -16.64
CA VAL A 28 49.30 3.87 -17.31
C VAL A 28 49.28 2.36 -17.03
N GLU A 29 50.42 1.68 -17.08
CA GLU A 29 50.54 0.26 -16.74
C GLU A 29 50.12 -0.03 -15.29
N VAL A 30 50.59 0.79 -14.34
CA VAL A 30 50.22 0.64 -12.92
C VAL A 30 48.73 0.86 -12.70
N ILE A 31 48.12 1.86 -13.34
CA ILE A 31 46.67 2.09 -13.27
C ILE A 31 45.90 0.88 -13.83
N GLN A 32 46.32 0.32 -14.97
CA GLN A 32 45.69 -0.86 -15.55
C GLN A 32 45.83 -2.10 -14.64
N ALA A 33 47.01 -2.31 -14.05
CA ALA A 33 47.25 -3.39 -13.10
C ALA A 33 46.37 -3.25 -11.84
N LEU A 34 46.23 -2.05 -11.30
CA LEU A 34 45.36 -1.77 -10.14
C LEU A 34 43.87 -2.00 -10.46
N LYS A 35 43.41 -1.62 -11.65
CA LYS A 35 42.04 -1.91 -12.13
C LYS A 35 41.79 -3.42 -12.32
N LYS A 36 42.79 -4.14 -12.83
CA LYS A 36 42.74 -5.61 -12.93
C LYS A 36 42.70 -6.25 -11.53
N TYR A 37 43.49 -5.71 -10.59
CA TYR A 37 43.50 -6.18 -9.23
C TYR A 37 42.16 -5.91 -8.54
N SER A 38 41.55 -4.72 -8.67
CA SER A 38 40.25 -4.41 -8.06
C SER A 38 39.11 -5.31 -8.54
N SER A 39 39.16 -5.75 -9.81
CA SER A 39 38.17 -6.64 -10.42
C SER A 39 38.39 -8.12 -10.09
N THR A 40 39.51 -8.47 -9.47
CA THR A 40 39.79 -9.84 -9.03
C THR A 40 39.07 -10.08 -7.70
N PRO A 41 38.17 -11.09 -7.60
CA PRO A 41 37.45 -11.41 -6.37
C PRO A 41 38.42 -11.52 -5.19
N LEU A 42 38.04 -10.97 -4.04
CA LEU A 42 38.77 -11.20 -2.80
C LEU A 42 38.69 -12.69 -2.49
N ASP A 43 39.78 -13.40 -2.77
CA ASP A 43 39.90 -14.86 -2.56
C ASP A 43 39.74 -15.23 -1.07
N ARG A 44 39.88 -14.24 -0.17
CA ARG A 44 39.62 -14.35 1.26
C ARG A 44 38.97 -13.08 1.78
N TRP A 45 37.81 -13.24 2.41
CA TRP A 45 37.19 -12.23 3.25
C TRP A 45 37.86 -12.21 4.63
N ASP A 46 38.07 -11.01 5.16
CA ASP A 46 38.44 -10.78 6.55
C ASP A 46 37.34 -9.96 7.24
N ALA A 47 37.40 -9.85 8.58
CA ALA A 47 36.36 -9.15 9.32
C ALA A 47 36.20 -7.67 8.90
N ALA A 48 37.31 -6.98 8.63
CA ALA A 48 37.30 -5.56 8.27
C ALA A 48 36.66 -5.32 6.89
N SER A 49 37.00 -6.16 5.91
CA SER A 49 36.44 -6.10 4.54
C SER A 49 34.96 -6.43 4.50
N VAL A 50 34.44 -7.26 5.42
CA VAL A 50 33.00 -7.48 5.55
C VAL A 50 32.29 -6.20 6.00
N TYR A 51 32.73 -5.57 7.09
CA TYR A 51 32.12 -4.33 7.58
C TYR A 51 32.17 -3.22 6.53
N GLU A 52 33.30 -3.04 5.84
CA GLU A 52 33.39 -2.02 4.80
C GLU A 52 32.51 -2.30 3.59
N ALA A 53 32.40 -3.56 3.15
CA ALA A 53 31.50 -3.92 2.07
C ALA A 53 30.04 -3.63 2.41
N LEU A 54 29.66 -3.86 3.68
CA LEU A 54 28.34 -3.55 4.19
C LEU A 54 28.08 -2.04 4.27
N ASP A 55 29.04 -1.25 4.76
CA ASP A 55 28.95 0.20 4.81
C ASP A 55 28.85 0.81 3.40
N GLU A 56 29.71 0.41 2.47
CA GLU A 56 29.70 0.86 1.07
C GLU A 56 28.37 0.52 0.36
N TRP A 57 27.85 -0.69 0.60
CA TRP A 57 26.53 -1.07 0.09
C TRP A 57 25.44 -0.15 0.62
N THR A 58 25.47 0.11 1.93
CA THR A 58 24.46 0.93 2.59
C THR A 58 24.51 2.37 2.09
N GLU A 59 25.70 2.94 1.91
CA GLU A 59 25.90 4.28 1.34
C GLU A 59 25.38 4.36 -0.11
N SER A 60 25.66 3.34 -0.94
CA SER A 60 25.21 3.30 -2.34
C SER A 60 23.71 3.02 -2.52
N HIS A 61 23.06 2.41 -1.52
CA HIS A 61 21.64 2.06 -1.55
C HIS A 61 20.78 2.91 -0.61
N ASN A 62 21.13 4.18 -0.43
CA ASN A 62 20.36 5.16 0.33
C ASN A 62 20.08 4.77 1.80
N GLY A 63 21.06 4.15 2.47
CA GLY A 63 20.92 3.71 3.84
C GLY A 63 20.22 2.35 4.00
N ILE A 64 19.91 1.65 2.91
CA ILE A 64 19.23 0.35 2.95
C ILE A 64 20.26 -0.77 3.11
N PRO A 65 20.20 -1.54 4.21
CA PRO A 65 21.09 -2.68 4.42
C PRO A 65 20.84 -3.82 3.42
N PRO A 66 21.86 -4.63 3.10
CA PRO A 66 21.72 -5.70 2.15
C PRO A 66 20.85 -6.84 2.70
N ARG A 67 20.06 -7.45 1.83
CA ARG A 67 19.31 -8.67 2.11
C ARG A 67 20.21 -9.89 1.91
N ILE A 68 19.84 -11.01 2.52
CA ILE A 68 20.57 -12.30 2.35
C ILE A 68 20.68 -12.67 0.86
N LYS A 69 19.62 -12.48 0.07
CA LYS A 69 19.66 -12.73 -1.38
C LYS A 69 20.65 -11.83 -2.11
N GLU A 70 20.81 -10.58 -1.68
CA GLU A 70 21.74 -9.64 -2.27
C GLU A 70 23.18 -10.03 -1.91
N CYS A 71 23.41 -10.47 -0.66
CA CYS A 71 24.70 -11.03 -0.22
C CYS A 71 25.16 -12.20 -1.11
N ASP A 72 24.23 -13.04 -1.58
CA ASP A 72 24.55 -14.17 -2.46
C ASP A 72 24.60 -13.82 -3.96
N SER A 73 23.94 -12.74 -4.36
CA SER A 73 23.84 -12.34 -5.78
C SER A 73 24.94 -11.37 -6.21
N HIS A 74 25.46 -10.56 -5.29
CA HIS A 74 26.44 -9.52 -5.60
C HIS A 74 27.84 -9.94 -5.17
N LYS A 75 28.79 -9.94 -6.11
CA LYS A 75 30.22 -10.25 -5.86
C LYS A 75 30.89 -9.27 -4.90
N GLU A 76 30.32 -8.08 -4.76
CA GLU A 76 30.81 -7.02 -3.88
C GLU A 76 30.38 -7.22 -2.43
N LEU A 77 29.43 -8.12 -2.17
CA LEU A 77 29.01 -8.50 -0.84
C LEU A 77 29.60 -9.86 -0.44
N PRO A 78 29.84 -10.08 0.86
CA PRO A 78 30.19 -11.40 1.36
C PRO A 78 28.97 -12.32 1.24
N SER A 79 29.16 -13.51 0.66
CA SER A 79 28.11 -14.54 0.65
C SER A 79 27.72 -14.93 2.07
N HIS A 80 26.49 -15.40 2.28
CA HIS A 80 25.99 -15.76 3.60
C HIS A 80 26.90 -16.72 4.38
N MET A 81 27.64 -17.59 3.68
CA MET A 81 28.59 -18.54 4.29
C MET A 81 29.82 -17.88 4.91
N VAL A 82 30.21 -16.70 4.42
CA VAL A 82 31.35 -15.95 4.94
C VAL A 82 31.08 -15.47 6.37
N PHE A 83 29.83 -15.10 6.67
CA PHE A 83 29.44 -14.64 8.00
C PHE A 83 29.60 -15.73 9.04
N GLU A 84 29.14 -16.94 8.74
CA GLU A 84 29.26 -18.09 9.64
C GLU A 84 30.73 -18.44 9.87
N LYS A 85 31.54 -18.44 8.81
CA LYS A 85 32.96 -18.77 8.88
C LYS A 85 33.79 -17.75 9.69
N LEU A 86 33.50 -16.46 9.56
CA LEU A 86 34.29 -15.39 10.19
C LEU A 86 33.79 -15.00 11.57
N PHE A 87 32.48 -15.06 11.81
CA PHE A 87 31.86 -14.52 13.01
C PHE A 87 31.08 -15.57 13.82
N GLY A 88 30.96 -16.80 13.34
CA GLY A 88 30.22 -17.87 14.02
C GLY A 88 28.71 -17.60 14.14
N LYS A 89 28.18 -16.72 13.30
CA LYS A 89 26.77 -16.32 13.28
C LYS A 89 26.21 -16.49 11.88
N THR A 90 24.92 -16.79 11.78
CA THR A 90 24.26 -16.74 10.48
C THR A 90 24.30 -15.32 9.92
N ALA A 91 24.28 -15.18 8.59
CA ALA A 91 24.24 -13.86 7.96
C ALA A 91 23.07 -13.00 8.47
N ARG A 92 21.93 -13.63 8.79
CA ARG A 92 20.77 -12.94 9.36
C ARG A 92 21.04 -12.37 10.74
N GLU A 93 21.58 -13.19 11.65
CA GLU A 93 21.90 -12.76 13.01
C GLU A 93 22.96 -11.65 12.98
N PHE A 94 24.00 -11.83 12.16
CA PHE A 94 25.03 -10.82 12.00
C PHE A 94 24.48 -9.47 11.52
N LEU A 95 23.64 -9.48 10.48
CA LEU A 95 23.06 -8.26 9.93
C LEU A 95 22.12 -7.57 10.92
N ASN A 96 21.32 -8.35 11.68
CA ASN A 96 20.48 -7.81 12.74
C ASN A 96 21.31 -7.21 13.89
N ASP A 97 22.42 -7.84 14.27
CA ASP A 97 23.29 -7.29 15.30
C ASP A 97 23.99 -6.00 14.83
N TYR A 98 24.37 -5.94 13.55
CA TYR A 98 25.13 -4.82 12.99
C TYR A 98 24.25 -3.59 12.69
N TYR A 99 23.08 -3.79 12.08
CA TYR A 99 22.17 -2.71 11.69
C TYR A 99 21.03 -2.45 12.71
N GLY A 100 20.94 -3.26 13.77
CA GLY A 100 19.77 -3.30 14.66
C GLY A 100 18.71 -4.27 14.14
N GLU A 101 17.67 -4.56 14.95
CA GLU A 101 16.55 -5.41 14.51
C GLU A 101 15.96 -4.87 13.21
N MET A 102 16.35 -5.49 12.10
CA MET A 102 15.79 -5.22 10.80
C MET A 102 14.37 -5.77 10.82
N GLU A 103 13.39 -4.89 11.02
CA GLU A 103 11.99 -5.19 10.70
C GLU A 103 11.94 -5.49 9.20
N TYR A 104 12.16 -6.75 8.85
CA TYR A 104 11.91 -7.27 7.52
C TYR A 104 10.41 -7.18 7.31
N VAL A 105 9.96 -6.04 6.78
CA VAL A 105 8.64 -5.89 6.19
C VAL A 105 8.58 -6.93 5.07
N ARG A 106 8.02 -8.10 5.36
CA ARG A 106 7.80 -9.15 4.37
C ARG A 106 6.78 -8.59 3.41
N ILE A 107 7.18 -7.98 2.30
CA ILE A 107 6.22 -7.52 1.30
C ILE A 107 5.58 -8.77 0.69
N GLY A 108 4.31 -9.02 0.99
CA GLY A 108 3.53 -10.09 0.37
C GLY A 108 3.44 -9.91 -1.14
N ARG A 109 3.01 -10.94 -1.87
CA ARG A 109 2.94 -10.98 -3.35
C ARG A 109 2.13 -9.83 -4.01
N HIS A 110 1.46 -8.99 -3.23
CA HIS A 110 0.64 -7.85 -3.70
C HIS A 110 1.09 -6.50 -3.12
N GLY A 111 2.34 -6.35 -2.68
CA GLY A 111 2.82 -5.06 -2.15
C GLY A 111 2.36 -4.76 -0.72
N THR A 112 1.55 -5.63 -0.11
CA THR A 112 1.08 -5.47 1.26
C THR A 112 2.22 -5.83 2.22
N ARG A 113 2.49 -4.96 3.20
CA ARG A 113 3.35 -5.30 4.33
C ARG A 113 2.76 -6.53 5.03
N CYS A 114 3.38 -7.71 4.91
CA CYS A 114 3.12 -8.82 5.83
C CYS A 114 3.78 -8.40 7.14
N VAL A 115 2.95 -7.80 7.98
CA VAL A 115 3.22 -7.63 9.38
C VAL A 115 3.17 -9.01 10.00
N ASP A 116 4.32 -9.66 10.20
CA ASP A 116 4.36 -10.83 11.09
C ASP A 116 4.39 -10.28 12.53
N ASP A 117 3.43 -10.72 13.33
CA ASP A 117 3.29 -10.64 14.80
C ASP A 117 3.26 -9.27 15.53
N GLN A 118 3.51 -8.13 14.88
CA GLN A 118 3.51 -6.82 15.57
C GLN A 118 2.14 -6.10 15.63
N TYR A 119 1.16 -6.47 14.80
CA TYR A 119 -0.14 -5.77 14.78
C TYR A 119 -1.31 -6.72 15.01
N ASP A 120 -2.26 -6.27 15.82
CA ASP A 120 -3.55 -6.91 15.96
C ASP A 120 -4.33 -6.77 14.64
N PHE A 121 -4.31 -7.83 13.83
CA PHE A 121 -5.03 -7.88 12.56
C PHE A 121 -6.54 -7.62 12.74
N LEU A 122 -7.10 -7.91 13.92
CA LEU A 122 -8.49 -7.58 14.23
C LEU A 122 -8.67 -6.09 14.45
N GLU A 123 -7.68 -5.41 15.03
CA GLU A 123 -7.69 -3.95 15.20
C GLU A 123 -7.59 -3.22 13.85
N ILE A 124 -6.71 -3.67 12.96
CA ILE A 124 -6.62 -3.12 11.59
C ILE A 124 -7.96 -3.31 10.86
N PHE A 125 -8.53 -4.52 10.94
CA PHE A 125 -9.83 -4.82 10.35
C PHE A 125 -10.90 -3.90 10.91
N LYS A 126 -10.96 -3.74 12.24
CA LYS A 126 -11.93 -2.91 12.95
C LYS A 126 -11.83 -1.45 12.51
N ASN A 127 -10.62 -0.88 12.48
CA ASN A 127 -10.41 0.51 12.08
C ASN A 127 -10.85 0.77 10.63
N GLU A 128 -10.48 -0.12 9.70
CA GLU A 128 -10.89 0.01 8.30
C GLU A 128 -12.39 -0.26 8.12
N PHE A 129 -12.95 -1.21 8.87
CA PHE A 129 -14.37 -1.51 8.86
C PHE A 129 -15.20 -0.34 9.38
N GLU A 130 -14.76 0.31 10.46
CA GLU A 130 -15.41 1.48 11.04
C GLU A 130 -15.36 2.68 10.10
N ARG A 131 -14.23 2.86 9.38
CA ARG A 131 -14.04 3.92 8.38
C ARG A 131 -14.92 3.74 7.14
N ILE A 132 -14.99 2.53 6.61
CA ILE A 132 -15.67 2.24 5.33
C ILE A 132 -17.16 1.91 5.55
N GLN A 133 -17.48 1.25 6.66
CA GLN A 133 -18.78 0.63 6.94
C GLN A 133 -19.25 -0.25 5.76
N PRO A 134 -18.45 -1.25 5.37
CA PRO A 134 -18.68 -2.03 4.16
C PRO A 134 -19.84 -3.00 4.34
N ALA A 135 -20.72 -3.09 3.34
CA ALA A 135 -21.80 -4.08 3.36
C ALA A 135 -21.34 -5.49 2.95
N THR A 136 -20.19 -5.62 2.29
CA THR A 136 -19.62 -6.91 1.88
C THR A 136 -18.10 -6.91 1.93
N SER A 137 -17.53 -8.11 1.95
CA SER A 137 -16.10 -8.34 1.77
C SER A 137 -15.52 -7.71 0.50
N LYS A 138 -16.28 -7.71 -0.60
CA LYS A 138 -15.87 -7.07 -1.87
C LYS A 138 -15.77 -5.55 -1.74
N ILE A 139 -16.72 -4.93 -1.04
CA ILE A 139 -16.71 -3.48 -0.79
C ILE A 139 -15.56 -3.11 0.14
N TYR A 140 -15.29 -3.93 1.16
CA TYR A 140 -14.12 -3.74 2.03
C TYR A 140 -12.83 -3.75 1.20
N ASP A 141 -12.58 -4.76 0.38
CA ASP A 141 -11.34 -4.84 -0.41
C ASP A 141 -11.22 -3.74 -1.47
N ALA A 142 -12.33 -3.22 -1.99
CA ALA A 142 -12.34 -2.13 -2.95
C ALA A 142 -12.08 -0.76 -2.31
N CYS A 143 -12.49 -0.57 -1.05
CA CYS A 143 -12.44 0.72 -0.36
C CYS A 143 -11.39 0.80 0.75
N ARG A 144 -10.72 -0.32 1.07
CA ARG A 144 -9.62 -0.37 2.05
C ARG A 144 -8.46 0.51 1.61
N ASN A 145 -7.68 0.98 2.58
CA ASN A 145 -6.38 1.56 2.28
C ASN A 145 -5.53 0.49 1.56
N PRO A 146 -4.96 0.80 0.37
CA PRO A 146 -4.10 -0.13 -0.37
C PRO A 146 -2.97 -0.75 0.46
N GLU A 147 -2.46 -0.02 1.45
CA GLU A 147 -1.38 -0.45 2.35
C GLU A 147 -1.83 -1.45 3.43
N THR A 148 -3.14 -1.54 3.69
CA THR A 148 -3.73 -2.49 4.66
C THR A 148 -4.06 -3.84 4.03
N PRO A 149 -4.02 -4.95 4.77
CA PRO A 149 -4.34 -6.27 4.24
C PRO A 149 -5.79 -6.42 3.77
N SER A 150 -5.99 -7.25 2.74
CA SER A 150 -7.32 -7.66 2.28
C SER A 150 -8.04 -8.50 3.33
N TRP A 151 -9.39 -8.54 3.27
CA TRP A 151 -10.17 -9.31 4.23
C TRP A 151 -9.74 -10.79 4.25
N GLY A 152 -9.42 -11.38 3.10
CA GLY A 152 -8.99 -12.78 3.01
C GLY A 152 -7.63 -13.04 3.66
N THR A 153 -6.76 -12.03 3.67
CA THR A 153 -5.47 -12.09 4.37
C THR A 153 -5.67 -12.04 5.88
N ILE A 154 -6.55 -11.14 6.35
CA ILE A 154 -6.92 -10.99 7.75
C ILE A 154 -7.62 -12.26 8.27
N ALA A 155 -8.60 -12.79 7.51
CA ALA A 155 -9.35 -13.99 7.86
C ALA A 155 -8.44 -15.21 8.08
N ARG A 156 -7.47 -15.42 7.18
CA ARG A 156 -6.49 -16.52 7.31
C ARG A 156 -5.64 -16.40 8.58
N ARG A 157 -5.25 -15.18 8.95
CA ARG A 157 -4.47 -14.92 10.18
C ARG A 157 -5.31 -15.11 11.44
N CYS A 158 -6.58 -14.69 11.39
CA CYS A 158 -7.54 -14.87 12.48
C CYS A 158 -8.15 -16.28 12.55
N LYS A 159 -7.71 -17.22 11.68
CA LYS A 159 -8.20 -18.59 11.59
C LYS A 159 -9.72 -18.70 11.36
N VAL A 160 -10.28 -17.75 10.61
CA VAL A 160 -11.70 -17.75 10.19
C VAL A 160 -11.80 -17.97 8.69
N SER A 161 -12.92 -18.58 8.28
CA SER A 161 -13.16 -19.00 6.90
C SER A 161 -14.19 -18.15 6.19
N SER A 162 -15.01 -17.39 6.93
CA SER A 162 -16.08 -16.57 6.38
C SER A 162 -16.00 -15.10 6.81
N TRP A 163 -16.54 -14.22 5.96
CA TRP A 163 -16.68 -12.79 6.24
C TRP A 163 -17.52 -12.56 7.52
N SER A 164 -18.60 -13.32 7.68
CA SER A 164 -19.48 -13.24 8.85
C SER A 164 -18.77 -13.63 10.15
N GLU A 165 -17.92 -14.67 10.11
CA GLU A 165 -17.07 -15.05 11.24
C GLU A 165 -16.10 -13.93 11.59
N LEU A 166 -15.46 -13.30 10.60
CA LEU A 166 -14.51 -12.21 10.84
C LEU A 166 -15.18 -10.96 11.44
N VAL A 167 -16.37 -10.61 10.97
CA VAL A 167 -17.18 -9.51 11.51
C VAL A 167 -17.60 -9.79 12.95
N THR A 168 -18.00 -11.04 13.24
CA THR A 168 -18.38 -11.45 14.60
C THR A 168 -17.16 -11.42 15.53
N LEU A 169 -16.02 -11.95 15.06
CA LEU A 169 -14.77 -12.05 15.82
C LEU A 169 -14.18 -10.67 16.16
N SER A 170 -14.33 -9.70 15.26
CA SER A 170 -13.87 -8.32 15.48
C SER A 170 -14.79 -7.47 16.36
N GLY A 171 -15.99 -7.96 16.69
CA GLY A 171 -16.94 -7.26 17.56
C GLY A 171 -17.53 -5.99 16.93
N VAL A 172 -17.41 -5.78 15.62
CA VAL A 172 -18.04 -4.65 14.93
C VAL A 172 -19.53 -4.94 14.71
N GLU A 173 -20.41 -4.05 15.16
CA GLU A 173 -21.85 -4.24 15.02
C GLU A 173 -22.29 -4.17 13.54
N ALA A 174 -22.73 -5.32 13.00
CA ALA A 174 -23.25 -5.47 11.64
C ALA A 174 -24.61 -4.75 11.38
N ASN A 175 -25.03 -3.84 12.26
CA ASN A 175 -26.30 -3.10 12.15
C ASN A 175 -26.33 -2.16 10.93
N CYS A 176 -25.18 -1.81 10.37
CA CYS A 176 -25.00 -1.07 9.11
C CYS A 176 -25.06 -1.94 7.84
N ILE A 177 -24.76 -3.24 7.95
CA ILE A 177 -24.67 -4.18 6.82
C ILE A 177 -26.06 -4.48 6.25
N ARG A 178 -27.04 -4.73 7.14
CA ARG A 178 -28.40 -5.14 6.73
C ARG A 178 -29.16 -4.01 5.99
N ARG A 179 -29.10 -2.77 6.51
CA ARG A 179 -29.81 -1.62 5.92
C ARG A 179 -29.21 -1.16 4.59
N ARG A 180 -27.88 -1.25 4.41
CA ARG A 180 -27.23 -0.83 3.15
C ARG A 180 -27.31 -1.87 2.04
N TYR A 181 -27.27 -3.16 2.38
CA TYR A 181 -27.42 -4.24 1.39
C TYR A 181 -28.78 -4.17 0.70
N ASP A 182 -29.85 -3.87 1.44
CA ASP A 182 -31.18 -3.65 0.89
C ASP A 182 -31.18 -2.46 -0.10
N THR A 183 -30.58 -1.32 0.27
CA THR A 183 -30.51 -0.15 -0.62
C THR A 183 -29.61 -0.35 -1.86
N TYR A 184 -28.49 -1.07 -1.74
CA TYR A 184 -27.61 -1.37 -2.88
C TYR A 184 -28.26 -2.36 -3.84
N ASN A 185 -28.94 -3.38 -3.31
CA ASN A 185 -29.64 -4.39 -4.11
C ASN A 185 -30.87 -3.79 -4.81
N ILE A 186 -31.60 -2.88 -4.16
CA ILE A 186 -32.69 -2.10 -4.79
C ILE A 186 -32.14 -1.23 -5.94
N ARG A 187 -31.06 -0.48 -5.72
CA ARG A 187 -30.48 0.41 -6.75
C ARG A 187 -29.92 -0.36 -7.94
N ASN A 188 -29.31 -1.52 -7.68
CA ASN A 188 -28.74 -2.36 -8.74
C ASN A 188 -29.84 -3.08 -9.52
N LYS A 189 -30.89 -3.58 -8.86
CA LYS A 189 -32.10 -4.11 -9.53
C LYS A 189 -32.79 -3.05 -10.38
N LEU A 190 -32.91 -1.81 -9.89
CA LEU A 190 -33.43 -0.69 -10.68
C LEU A 190 -32.57 -0.38 -11.90
N SER A 191 -31.22 -0.41 -11.78
CA SER A 191 -30.33 -0.16 -12.94
C SER A 191 -30.29 -1.31 -13.95
N VAL A 192 -30.53 -2.55 -13.49
CA VAL A 192 -30.58 -3.73 -14.36
C VAL A 192 -31.92 -3.77 -15.09
N SER A 193 -33.04 -3.51 -14.42
CA SER A 193 -34.35 -3.37 -15.08
C SER A 193 -34.39 -2.22 -16.09
N GLN A 194 -33.65 -1.12 -15.86
CA GLN A 194 -33.49 -0.05 -16.85
C GLN A 194 -32.65 -0.46 -18.06
N LYS A 195 -31.73 -1.42 -17.91
CA LYS A 195 -30.88 -1.92 -19.00
C LYS A 195 -31.52 -3.06 -19.81
N THR A 196 -32.50 -3.77 -19.26
CA THR A 196 -33.18 -4.89 -19.93
C THR A 196 -34.46 -4.50 -20.66
N ASN A 197 -34.90 -3.24 -20.58
CA ASN A 197 -36.12 -2.76 -21.26
C ASN A 197 -35.85 -2.16 -22.66
N LEU A 198 -34.88 -2.68 -23.41
CA LEU A 198 -34.61 -2.25 -24.80
C LEU A 198 -34.89 -3.34 -25.85
N GLU A 199 -35.56 -4.43 -25.49
CA GLU A 199 -36.06 -5.43 -26.45
C GLU A 199 -37.41 -5.97 -25.98
N THR A 200 -38.44 -5.14 -26.05
CA THR A 200 -39.82 -5.63 -26.17
C THR A 200 -40.51 -4.80 -27.22
N ASP A 201 -40.91 -5.46 -28.31
CA ASP A 201 -41.76 -4.94 -29.38
C ASP A 201 -43.08 -4.42 -28.79
N LEU A 202 -43.10 -3.16 -28.39
CA LEU A 202 -44.31 -2.39 -28.14
C LEU A 202 -44.61 -1.59 -29.41
N THR A 203 -45.87 -1.61 -29.84
CA THR A 203 -46.26 -0.87 -31.04
C THR A 203 -46.04 0.62 -30.82
N ALA A 204 -45.69 1.37 -31.87
CA ALA A 204 -45.29 2.78 -31.77
C ALA A 204 -46.32 3.67 -31.03
N HIS A 205 -47.60 3.27 -31.01
CA HIS A 205 -48.66 3.94 -30.26
C HIS A 205 -48.50 3.79 -28.74
N GLU A 206 -48.13 2.61 -28.25
CA GLU A 206 -47.96 2.32 -26.81
C GLU A 206 -46.71 3.00 -26.26
N GLN A 207 -45.64 3.08 -27.07
CA GLN A 207 -44.42 3.83 -26.70
C GLN A 207 -44.67 5.33 -26.60
N GLN A 208 -45.52 5.88 -27.48
CA GLN A 208 -45.90 7.29 -27.43
C GLN A 208 -46.76 7.58 -26.18
N GLU A 209 -47.69 6.69 -25.85
CA GLU A 209 -48.54 6.85 -24.66
C GLU A 209 -47.73 6.73 -23.35
N GLU A 210 -46.76 5.82 -23.27
CA GLU A 210 -45.84 5.73 -22.12
C GLU A 210 -44.92 6.97 -22.01
N LYS A 211 -44.45 7.50 -23.14
CA LYS A 211 -43.66 8.72 -23.17
C LYS A 211 -44.47 9.92 -22.65
N GLU A 212 -45.71 10.08 -23.11
CA GLU A 212 -46.61 11.14 -22.64
C GLU A 212 -46.96 11.00 -21.16
N ARG A 213 -47.15 9.77 -20.67
CA ARG A 213 -47.35 9.48 -19.24
C ARG A 213 -46.10 9.83 -18.42
N PHE A 214 -44.91 9.53 -18.93
CA PHE A 214 -43.66 9.86 -18.25
C PHE A 214 -43.41 11.38 -18.22
N GLU A 215 -43.66 12.08 -19.32
CA GLU A 215 -43.58 13.54 -19.39
C GLU A 215 -44.60 14.21 -18.44
N ALA A 216 -45.84 13.72 -18.38
CA ALA A 216 -46.84 14.20 -17.44
C ALA A 216 -46.43 13.97 -15.97
N LEU A 217 -45.76 12.85 -15.68
CA LEU A 217 -45.23 12.56 -14.35
C LEU A 217 -44.09 13.51 -13.96
N LEU A 218 -43.21 13.84 -14.90
CA LEU A 218 -42.13 14.81 -14.69
C LEU A 218 -42.67 16.22 -14.42
N ILE A 219 -43.69 16.65 -15.16
CA ILE A 219 -44.36 17.94 -14.93
C ILE A 219 -45.02 17.96 -13.55
N LYS A 220 -45.76 16.90 -13.20
CA LYS A 220 -46.44 16.80 -11.90
C LYS A 220 -45.46 16.78 -10.72
N THR A 221 -44.31 16.12 -10.87
CA THR A 221 -43.26 16.11 -9.83
C THR A 221 -42.60 17.48 -9.70
N HIS A 222 -42.39 18.19 -10.81
CA HIS A 222 -41.88 19.57 -10.79
C HIS A 222 -42.84 20.53 -10.07
N ASP A 223 -44.14 20.47 -10.37
CA ASP A 223 -45.15 21.30 -9.70
C ASP A 223 -45.25 21.02 -8.20
N LEU A 224 -45.15 19.76 -7.78
CA LEU A 224 -45.12 19.39 -6.36
C LEU A 224 -43.88 19.93 -5.66
N THR A 225 -42.71 19.93 -6.32
CA THR A 225 -41.50 20.53 -5.76
C THR A 225 -41.62 22.05 -5.62
N LEU A 226 -42.24 22.73 -6.58
CA LEU A 226 -42.51 24.16 -6.51
C LEU A 226 -43.50 24.51 -5.40
N GLN A 227 -44.56 23.71 -5.22
CA GLN A 227 -45.50 23.88 -4.11
C GLN A 227 -44.81 23.69 -2.74
N ALA A 228 -43.96 22.68 -2.60
CA ALA A 228 -43.23 22.43 -1.36
C ALA A 228 -42.23 23.56 -1.04
N GLU A 229 -41.57 24.14 -2.05
CA GLU A 229 -40.71 25.31 -1.85
C GLU A 229 -41.50 26.56 -1.46
N ASN A 230 -42.65 26.78 -2.08
CA ASN A 230 -43.52 27.91 -1.74
C ASN A 230 -44.11 27.78 -0.34
N GLN A 231 -44.48 26.57 0.10
CA GLN A 231 -44.89 26.29 1.49
C GLN A 231 -43.74 26.56 2.47
N LYS A 232 -42.52 26.08 2.20
CA LYS A 232 -41.34 26.38 3.04
C LYS A 232 -41.03 27.87 3.12
N LYS A 233 -41.23 28.62 2.03
CA LYS A 233 -41.08 30.09 2.02
C LYS A 233 -42.18 30.78 2.83
N ALA A 234 -43.43 30.32 2.72
CA ALA A 234 -44.56 30.81 3.52
C ALA A 234 -44.37 30.53 5.02
N GLU A 235 -43.93 29.33 5.41
CA GLU A 235 -43.62 28.97 6.80
C GLU A 235 -42.49 29.84 7.38
N LYS A 236 -41.44 30.11 6.60
CA LYS A 236 -40.38 31.04 7.00
C LYS A 236 -40.86 32.49 7.12
N ALA A 237 -41.80 32.92 6.29
CA ALA A 237 -42.40 34.25 6.39
C ALA A 237 -43.31 34.39 7.62
N VAL A 238 -44.11 33.35 7.93
CA VAL A 238 -44.96 33.29 9.13
C VAL A 238 -44.10 33.26 10.40
N SER A 239 -43.01 32.49 10.44
CA SER A 239 -42.06 32.45 11.56
C SER A 239 -41.36 33.79 11.80
N LYS A 240 -41.01 34.53 10.74
CA LYS A 240 -40.48 35.90 10.86
C LYS A 240 -41.52 36.91 11.33
N HIS A 241 -42.79 36.72 10.99
CA HIS A 241 -43.87 37.62 11.40
C HIS A 241 -44.26 37.43 12.87
N THR A 242 -44.31 36.19 13.38
CA THR A 242 -44.58 35.89 14.80
C THR A 242 -43.47 36.40 15.73
N LEU A 243 -42.20 36.35 15.30
CA LEU A 243 -41.08 36.95 16.02
C LEU A 243 -41.14 38.49 16.09
N ARG A 244 -41.88 39.16 15.20
CA ARG A 244 -42.03 40.62 15.16
C ARG A 244 -43.20 41.13 16.02
N ILE A 245 -44.19 40.28 16.32
CA ILE A 245 -45.36 40.64 17.13
C ILE A 245 -45.08 40.49 18.64
N GLY A 246 -44.16 39.61 19.04
CA GLY A 246 -43.74 39.45 20.44
C GLY A 246 -42.71 40.47 20.97
N ARG A 247 -42.51 41.60 20.27
CA ARG A 247 -41.51 42.64 20.60
C ARG A 247 -42.09 44.06 20.73
N LYS A 248 -43.39 44.18 20.97
CA LYS A 248 -44.04 45.44 21.37
C LYS A 248 -44.59 45.33 22.78
#